data_AF-A0A2H5WA24-F1
#
_entry.id   AF-A0A2H5WA24-F1
#
_cell.length_a   1.000
_cell.length_b   1.000
_cell.length_c   1.000
_cell.angle_alpha   90.00
_cell.angle_beta   90.00
_cell.angle_gamma   90.00
#
_symmetry.space_group_name_H-M   'P 1'
#
loop_
_entity.id
_entity.type
_entity.pdbx_description
1 polymer ?
#
loop_
_entity_poly.entity_id
_entity_poly.type
_entity_poly.pdbx_seq_one_letter_code
_entity_poly.pdbx_strand_id
1 'polypeptide(L)'
;MAIGPLLRQARQVRNLSQREVAERLRIPVAYVQAMEEERWEALPGGHYRRAFVRAYADWLGVPLTPEALAALSAPSTEGPYSRSDRRPRGKSLLRFWWAGIAALVAVVSGIWWHVQRPTGNTGPAGDARTTPVVEPASVAPRSPSGDAGVGASPTPIRLRVVAEENCWLEVYADGRRVFLGTLRAGESYRIEATTQVRLATVGNAGALRVFVNDQPVPPLGGLGETRRDVIFDVSRLPSREPPSPP
;
A
#
# COMPACT_ATOMS: atom_id res chain seq x y z
N MET A 1 -13.19 34.57 26.61
CA MET A 1 -12.67 33.20 26.85
C MET A 1 -12.17 32.65 25.53
N ALA A 2 -11.05 31.93 25.54
CA ALA A 2 -10.53 31.27 24.35
C ALA A 2 -11.39 30.04 23.99
N ILE A 3 -11.69 29.85 22.71
CA ILE A 3 -12.54 28.78 22.19
C ILE A 3 -11.79 27.44 22.23
N GLY A 4 -10.52 27.43 21.83
CA GLY A 4 -9.72 26.20 21.74
C GLY A 4 -9.57 25.46 23.06
N PRO A 5 -9.11 26.13 24.14
CA PRO A 5 -9.02 25.53 25.47
C PRO A 5 -10.36 25.01 26.01
N LEU A 6 -11.46 25.73 25.73
CA LEU A 6 -12.80 25.33 26.13
C LEU A 6 -13.22 24.00 25.47
N LEU A 7 -13.00 23.87 24.16
CA LEU A 7 -13.28 22.63 23.42
C LEU A 7 -12.40 21.47 23.92
N ARG A 8 -11.11 21.73 24.14
CA ARG A 8 -10.16 20.74 24.66
C ARG A 8 -10.59 20.23 26.03
N GLN A 9 -10.95 21.13 26.94
CA GLN A 9 -11.40 20.78 28.28
C GLN A 9 -12.68 19.93 28.22
N ALA A 10 -13.68 20.36 27.45
CA ALA A 10 -14.93 19.62 27.29
C ALA A 10 -14.72 18.23 26.66
N ARG A 11 -13.77 18.09 25.72
CA ARG A 11 -13.36 16.78 25.19
C ARG A 11 -12.73 15.90 26.27
N GLN A 12 -11.80 16.45 27.04
CA GLN A 12 -11.08 15.72 28.09
C GLN A 12 -12.01 15.23 29.21
N VAL A 13 -12.98 16.05 29.62
CA VAL A 13 -14.00 15.66 30.62
C VAL A 13 -14.81 14.45 30.15
N ARG A 14 -15.02 14.31 28.84
CA ARG A 14 -15.71 13.17 28.22
C ARG A 14 -14.79 11.99 27.89
N ASN A 15 -13.50 12.06 28.26
CA ASN A 15 -12.48 11.05 27.96
C ASN A 15 -12.35 10.73 26.45
N LEU A 16 -12.65 11.70 25.59
CA LEU A 16 -12.55 11.53 24.13
C LEU A 16 -11.13 11.85 23.66
N SER A 17 -10.59 11.04 22.75
CA SER A 17 -9.34 11.32 22.04
C SER A 17 -9.57 12.28 20.88
N GLN A 18 -8.53 13.02 20.47
CA GLN A 18 -8.61 13.86 19.26
C GLN A 18 -8.90 13.03 17.99
N ARG A 19 -8.51 11.75 17.96
CA ARG A 19 -8.79 10.84 16.84
C ARG A 19 -10.28 10.53 16.74
N GLU A 20 -10.95 10.24 17.85
CA GLU A 20 -12.40 9.99 17.86
C GLU A 20 -13.19 11.23 17.42
N VAL A 21 -12.77 12.43 17.85
CA VAL A 21 -13.35 13.68 17.37
C VAL A 21 -13.17 13.84 15.86
N ALA A 22 -11.97 13.60 15.37
CA ALA A 22 -11.63 13.69 13.95
C ALA A 22 -12.49 12.72 13.12
N GLU A 23 -12.64 11.48 13.58
CA GLU A 23 -13.49 10.46 12.94
C GLU A 23 -14.97 10.88 12.95
N ARG A 24 -15.47 11.36 14.09
CA ARG A 24 -16.86 11.77 14.26
C ARG A 24 -17.25 12.97 13.41
N LEU A 25 -16.34 13.95 13.30
CA LEU A 25 -16.53 15.17 12.51
C LEU A 25 -16.08 15.01 11.06
N ARG A 26 -15.47 13.86 10.70
CA ARG A 26 -14.91 13.57 9.38
C ARG A 26 -13.89 14.62 8.92
N ILE A 27 -13.01 15.03 9.82
CA ILE A 27 -11.92 15.97 9.56
C ILE A 27 -10.56 15.35 9.94
N PRO A 28 -9.44 15.84 9.40
CA PRO A 28 -8.11 15.42 9.85
C PRO A 28 -7.89 15.69 11.34
N VAL A 29 -7.17 14.78 12.03
CA VAL A 29 -6.75 14.97 13.44
C VAL A 29 -6.00 16.29 13.63
N ALA A 30 -5.18 16.68 12.64
CA ALA A 30 -4.47 17.95 12.65
C ALA A 30 -5.40 19.17 12.75
N TYR A 31 -6.63 19.10 12.23
CA TYR A 31 -7.60 20.18 12.35
C TYR A 31 -8.23 20.22 13.74
N VAL A 32 -8.47 19.07 14.36
CA VAL A 32 -8.91 19.01 15.76
C VAL A 32 -7.86 19.65 16.67
N GLN A 33 -6.60 19.27 16.50
CA GLN A 33 -5.48 19.87 17.21
C GLN A 33 -5.40 21.39 16.95
N ALA A 34 -5.51 21.82 15.69
CA ALA A 34 -5.48 23.24 15.33
C ALA A 34 -6.62 24.05 15.97
N MET A 35 -7.84 23.50 16.05
CA MET A 35 -8.95 24.14 16.74
C MET A 35 -8.71 24.26 18.26
N GLU A 36 -8.16 23.22 18.89
CA GLU A 36 -7.85 23.22 20.33
C GLU A 36 -6.70 24.17 20.70
N GLU A 37 -5.73 24.34 19.79
CA GLU A 37 -4.57 25.24 19.92
C GLU A 37 -4.84 26.65 19.37
N GLU A 38 -6.03 26.92 18.85
CA GLU A 38 -6.40 28.19 18.19
C GLU A 38 -5.50 28.58 17.02
N ARG A 39 -4.93 27.59 16.34
CA ARG A 39 -4.09 27.74 15.14
C ARG A 39 -4.96 27.82 13.89
N TRP A 40 -5.71 28.91 13.79
CA TRP A 40 -6.72 29.13 12.74
C TRP A 40 -6.13 29.12 11.33
N GLU A 41 -4.86 29.48 11.18
CA GLU A 41 -4.10 29.46 9.92
C GLU A 41 -3.85 28.04 9.38
N ALA A 42 -3.89 27.02 10.24
CA ALA A 42 -3.73 25.62 9.84
C ALA A 42 -5.04 24.99 9.34
N LEU A 43 -6.17 25.67 9.55
CA LEU A 43 -7.48 25.24 9.06
C LEU A 43 -7.70 25.72 7.62
N PRO A 44 -8.56 25.04 6.84
CA PRO A 44 -9.01 25.55 5.55
C PRO A 44 -9.57 26.98 5.72
N GLY A 45 -9.11 27.90 4.87
CA GLY A 45 -9.55 29.29 4.87
C GLY A 45 -11.05 29.44 4.57
N GLY A 46 -11.53 30.68 4.65
CA GLY A 46 -12.95 31.00 4.42
C GLY A 46 -13.87 30.54 5.57
N HIS A 47 -15.09 30.14 5.24
CA HIS A 47 -16.13 29.83 6.23
C HIS A 47 -15.96 28.49 6.98
N TYR A 48 -14.97 27.68 6.58
CA TYR A 48 -14.79 26.33 7.11
C TYR A 48 -14.37 26.31 8.59
N ARG A 49 -13.55 27.27 9.05
CA ARG A 49 -13.15 27.37 10.47
C ARG A 49 -14.37 27.44 11.38
N ARG A 50 -15.27 28.36 11.05
CA ARG A 50 -16.54 28.58 11.75
C ARG A 50 -17.37 27.30 11.79
N ALA A 51 -17.48 26.62 10.65
CA ALA A 51 -18.26 25.40 10.53
C ALA A 51 -17.69 24.27 11.40
N PHE A 52 -16.36 24.06 11.40
CA PHE A 52 -15.73 22.99 12.19
C PHE A 52 -15.81 23.25 13.68
N VAL A 53 -15.52 24.48 14.12
CA VAL A 53 -15.64 24.86 15.53
C VAL A 53 -17.08 24.69 16.02
N ARG A 54 -18.06 25.14 15.23
CA ARG A 54 -19.47 24.97 15.57
C ARG A 54 -19.85 23.50 15.68
N ALA A 55 -19.53 22.68 14.69
CA ALA A 55 -19.85 21.26 14.69
C ALA A 55 -19.21 20.54 15.90
N TYR A 56 -18.00 20.93 16.27
CA TYR A 56 -17.31 20.37 17.43
C TYR A 56 -17.99 20.77 18.74
N ALA A 57 -18.30 22.07 18.91
CA ALA A 57 -18.98 22.58 20.10
C ALA A 57 -20.38 21.99 20.25
N ASP A 58 -21.16 21.94 19.17
CA ASP A 58 -22.50 21.36 19.15
C ASP A 58 -22.47 19.89 19.60
N TRP A 59 -21.50 19.11 19.12
CA TRP A 59 -21.34 17.72 19.53
C TRP A 59 -20.90 17.58 20.99
N LEU A 60 -20.03 18.48 21.47
CA LEU A 60 -19.61 18.54 22.86
C LEU A 60 -20.66 19.18 23.78
N GLY A 61 -21.78 19.69 23.27
CA GLY A 61 -22.76 20.44 24.05
C GLY A 61 -22.17 21.69 24.71
N VAL A 62 -21.14 22.28 24.10
CA VAL A 62 -20.47 23.49 24.59
C VAL A 62 -21.14 24.70 23.96
N PRO A 63 -21.81 25.57 24.74
CA PRO A 63 -22.42 26.77 24.17
C PRO A 63 -21.33 27.77 23.74
N LEU A 64 -21.36 28.17 22.47
CA LEU A 64 -20.54 29.26 21.95
C LEU A 64 -21.40 30.49 21.69
N THR A 65 -20.91 31.67 22.09
CA THR A 65 -21.62 32.93 21.81
C THR A 65 -21.58 33.24 20.30
N PRO A 66 -22.62 33.89 19.74
CA PRO A 66 -22.62 34.33 18.35
C PRO A 66 -21.41 35.22 18.01
N GLU A 67 -20.98 36.04 18.97
CA GLU A 67 -19.80 36.90 18.85
C GLU A 67 -18.50 36.09 18.72
N ALA A 68 -18.31 35.05 19.54
CA ALA A 68 -17.14 34.17 19.45
C ALA A 68 -17.10 33.45 18.10
N LEU A 69 -18.26 33.04 17.58
CA LEU A 69 -18.37 32.39 16.28
C LEU A 69 -18.15 33.38 15.11
N ALA A 70 -18.56 34.64 15.27
CA ALA A 70 -18.33 35.70 14.29
C ALA A 70 -16.84 36.05 14.17
N ALA A 71 -16.11 36.08 15.29
CA ALA A 71 -14.66 36.34 15.30
C ALA A 71 -13.86 35.33 14.45
N LEU A 72 -14.34 34.09 14.33
CA LEU A 72 -13.73 33.04 13.49
C LEU A 72 -13.95 33.23 11.98
N SER A 73 -14.84 34.15 11.60
CA SER A 73 -15.26 34.39 10.21
C SER A 73 -14.50 35.54 9.55
N ALA A 74 -13.51 36.14 10.22
CA ALA A 74 -12.72 37.23 9.66
C ALA A 74 -12.11 36.84 8.30
N PRO A 75 -12.18 37.72 7.28
CA PRO A 75 -11.81 37.39 5.92
C PRO A 75 -10.32 37.04 5.88
N SER A 76 -10.03 35.76 5.75
CA SER A 76 -8.68 35.30 5.46
C SER A 76 -8.49 35.39 3.96
N THR A 77 -7.87 36.49 3.56
CA THR A 77 -7.33 36.66 2.22
C THR A 77 -6.29 35.56 1.98
N GLU A 78 -6.51 34.80 0.91
CA GLU A 78 -5.57 33.93 0.20
C GLU A 78 -5.24 32.50 0.70
N GLY A 79 -5.20 31.61 -0.29
CA GLY A 79 -4.65 30.26 -0.24
C GLY A 79 -5.57 29.21 -0.90
N PRO A 80 -5.34 28.83 -2.17
CA PRO A 80 -6.08 27.73 -2.79
C PRO A 80 -5.78 26.46 -2.00
N TYR A 81 -6.82 25.89 -1.40
CA TYR A 81 -6.89 24.57 -0.76
C TYR A 81 -5.52 23.88 -0.72
N SER A 82 -4.71 24.20 0.31
CA SER A 82 -3.40 23.58 0.46
C SER A 82 -3.67 22.09 0.64
N ARG A 83 -3.51 21.37 -0.48
CA ARG A 83 -3.48 19.92 -0.61
C ARG A 83 -2.64 19.48 0.57
N SER A 84 -3.31 19.03 1.64
CA SER A 84 -2.65 18.72 2.91
C SER A 84 -1.46 17.86 2.56
N ASP A 85 -0.30 18.51 2.68
CA ASP A 85 1.00 17.96 2.44
C ASP A 85 1.06 16.84 3.47
N ARG A 86 0.67 15.63 3.08
CA ARG A 86 1.06 14.41 3.77
C ARG A 86 2.56 14.31 3.54
N ARG A 87 3.34 15.22 4.13
CA ARG A 87 4.75 15.00 4.36
C ARG A 87 4.79 13.81 5.31
N PRO A 88 5.30 12.64 4.89
CA PRO A 88 5.59 11.60 5.84
C PRO A 88 6.69 12.15 6.75
N ARG A 89 6.29 12.57 7.96
CA ARG A 89 7.23 12.78 9.07
C ARG A 89 7.78 11.40 9.43
N GLY A 90 8.96 11.09 8.91
CA GLY A 90 9.70 9.89 9.30
C GLY A 90 10.51 9.31 8.17
N LYS A 91 11.81 9.61 8.17
CA LYS A 91 12.94 8.71 7.88
C LYS A 91 14.23 9.52 7.79
N SER A 92 14.68 10.04 8.93
CA SER A 92 16.07 10.51 9.13
C SER A 92 16.77 9.66 10.19
N LEU A 93 16.59 8.34 10.13
CA LEU A 93 17.43 7.38 10.86
C LEU A 93 18.11 6.37 9.93
N LEU A 94 17.63 6.19 8.70
CA LEU A 94 18.23 5.24 7.75
C LEU A 94 19.63 5.69 7.30
N ARG A 95 19.88 7.00 7.21
CA ARG A 95 21.18 7.57 6.87
C ARG A 95 22.29 7.30 7.91
N PHE A 96 21.92 7.02 9.17
CA PHE A 96 22.88 6.60 10.21
C PHE A 96 23.09 5.08 10.24
N TRP A 97 22.12 4.29 9.73
CA TRP A 97 22.24 2.83 9.64
C TRP A 97 23.23 2.37 8.55
N TRP A 98 23.32 3.10 7.42
CA TRP A 98 24.25 2.73 6.33
C TRP A 98 25.71 3.09 6.63
N ALA A 99 25.98 4.16 7.40
CA ALA A 99 27.34 4.54 7.78
C ALA A 99 27.99 3.53 8.75
N GLY A 100 27.20 2.96 9.67
CA GLY A 100 27.69 1.92 10.59
C GLY A 100 28.02 0.60 9.88
N ILE A 101 27.22 0.20 8.89
CA ILE A 101 27.46 -1.02 8.11
C ILE A 101 28.71 -0.88 7.23
N ALA A 102 28.94 0.27 6.59
CA ALA A 102 30.14 0.50 5.79
C ALA A 102 31.44 0.42 6.62
N ALA A 103 31.43 0.98 7.84
CA ALA A 103 32.57 0.90 8.75
C ALA A 103 32.85 -0.55 9.20
N LEU A 104 31.81 -1.34 9.51
CA LEU A 104 31.96 -2.74 9.88
C LEU A 104 32.52 -3.60 8.73
N VAL A 105 32.03 -3.38 7.50
CA VAL A 105 32.54 -4.08 6.31
C VAL A 105 34.01 -3.75 6.04
N ALA A 106 34.43 -2.49 6.24
CA ALA A 106 35.83 -2.10 6.07
C ALA A 106 36.77 -2.74 7.11
N VAL A 107 36.31 -2.91 8.35
CA VAL A 107 37.09 -3.59 9.40
C VAL A 107 37.21 -5.09 9.12
N VAL A 108 36.10 -5.74 8.73
CA VAL A 108 36.12 -7.18 8.41
C VAL A 108 36.96 -7.46 7.15
N SER A 109 36.88 -6.63 6.12
CA SER A 109 37.70 -6.80 4.91
C SER A 109 39.19 -6.59 5.18
N GLY A 110 39.55 -5.65 6.06
CA GLY A 110 40.94 -5.45 6.51
C GLY A 110 41.50 -6.66 7.26
N ILE A 111 40.69 -7.28 8.13
CA ILE A 111 41.09 -8.49 8.87
C ILE A 111 41.22 -9.70 7.92
N TRP A 112 40.30 -9.86 6.96
CA TRP A 112 40.33 -10.97 6.00
C TRP A 112 41.55 -10.91 5.08
N TRP A 113 41.98 -9.70 4.70
CA TRP A 113 43.20 -9.52 3.89
C TRP A 113 44.47 -9.85 4.68
N HIS A 114 44.47 -9.59 5.98
CA HIS A 114 45.64 -9.85 6.83
C HIS A 114 45.80 -11.32 7.22
N VAL A 115 44.70 -12.08 7.30
CA VAL A 115 44.69 -13.53 7.63
C VAL A 115 44.93 -14.42 6.41
N GLN A 116 44.76 -13.91 5.19
CA GLN A 116 44.99 -14.68 3.94
C GLN A 116 46.44 -14.66 3.44
N ARG A 117 47.43 -14.28 4.26
CA ARG A 117 48.83 -14.52 3.86
C ARG A 117 49.04 -16.04 3.82
N PRO A 118 49.30 -16.63 2.64
CA PRO A 118 49.41 -18.07 2.53
C PRO A 118 50.69 -18.49 3.24
N THR A 119 50.56 -19.14 4.39
CA THR A 119 51.65 -19.95 4.94
C THR A 119 51.82 -21.14 4.01
N GLY A 120 52.72 -21.00 3.05
CA GLY A 120 53.20 -22.10 2.24
C GLY A 120 53.81 -23.14 3.17
N ASN A 121 53.29 -24.37 3.12
CA ASN A 121 54.03 -25.52 3.56
C ASN A 121 53.67 -26.74 2.71
N THR A 122 54.74 -27.30 2.15
CA THR A 122 54.90 -28.46 1.28
C THR A 122 54.76 -29.77 2.07
N GLY A 123 54.15 -30.79 1.47
CA GLY A 123 54.28 -32.20 1.90
C GLY A 123 53.25 -33.15 1.24
N PRO A 124 53.59 -34.42 0.93
CA PRO A 124 53.27 -35.00 -0.39
C PRO A 124 52.36 -36.25 -0.39
N ALA A 125 51.90 -36.57 -1.61
CA ALA A 125 51.64 -37.90 -2.20
C ALA A 125 50.47 -38.79 -1.71
N GLY A 126 49.78 -39.36 -2.70
CA GLY A 126 48.95 -40.57 -2.58
C GLY A 126 47.47 -40.37 -2.89
N ASP A 127 47.05 -40.42 -4.15
CA ASP A 127 46.81 -41.68 -4.87
C ASP A 127 45.88 -41.44 -6.06
N ALA A 128 46.35 -41.88 -7.22
CA ALA A 128 45.59 -41.95 -8.45
C ALA A 128 44.84 -43.29 -8.49
N ARG A 129 43.53 -43.26 -8.82
CA ARG A 129 42.94 -44.35 -9.60
C ARG A 129 41.69 -43.90 -10.38
N THR A 130 41.96 -43.54 -11.62
CA THR A 130 41.27 -43.83 -12.89
C THR A 130 39.93 -44.61 -12.86
N THR A 131 38.91 -43.93 -13.40
CA THR A 131 37.75 -44.29 -14.29
C THR A 131 37.61 -45.72 -14.84
N PRO A 132 36.38 -46.21 -15.18
CA PRO A 132 35.65 -45.87 -16.44
C PRO A 132 34.12 -45.67 -16.26
N VAL A 133 33.48 -44.67 -16.87
CA VAL A 133 32.90 -44.62 -18.24
C VAL A 133 32.13 -45.89 -18.65
N VAL A 134 30.79 -45.83 -18.53
CA VAL A 134 29.82 -46.49 -19.43
C VAL A 134 28.61 -45.57 -19.59
N GLU A 135 28.31 -45.22 -20.83
CA GLU A 135 27.10 -44.58 -21.36
C GLU A 135 26.72 -45.38 -22.64
N PRO A 136 25.48 -45.41 -23.18
CA PRO A 136 24.12 -45.25 -22.63
C PRO A 136 23.20 -46.45 -22.96
N ALA A 137 22.06 -46.61 -22.27
CA ALA A 137 20.89 -47.31 -22.85
C ALA A 137 19.57 -46.81 -22.25
N SER A 138 18.75 -46.29 -23.16
CA SER A 138 17.36 -45.84 -23.05
C SER A 138 16.44 -46.73 -22.20
N VAL A 139 15.70 -46.11 -21.27
CA VAL A 139 14.33 -46.53 -20.90
C VAL A 139 13.50 -45.27 -20.63
N ALA A 140 12.65 -44.90 -21.59
CA ALA A 140 11.50 -44.02 -21.35
C ALA A 140 10.33 -44.84 -20.75
N PRO A 141 9.23 -44.19 -20.38
CA PRO A 141 8.84 -43.79 -19.02
C PRO A 141 7.95 -44.84 -18.33
N ARG A 142 8.05 -44.97 -17.00
CA ARG A 142 6.97 -45.55 -16.19
C ARG A 142 6.26 -44.42 -15.47
N SER A 143 5.08 -44.06 -15.97
CA SER A 143 4.07 -43.37 -15.18
C SER A 143 3.65 -44.29 -14.03
N PRO A 144 3.71 -43.86 -12.77
CA PRO A 144 2.82 -44.42 -11.77
C PRO A 144 1.46 -43.77 -11.97
N SER A 145 0.51 -44.55 -12.48
CA SER A 145 -0.90 -44.34 -12.23
C SER A 145 -1.13 -44.44 -10.72
N GLY A 146 -1.05 -43.30 -10.05
CA GLY A 146 -1.48 -43.10 -8.68
C GLY A 146 -2.91 -42.62 -8.71
N ASP A 147 -3.82 -43.54 -8.41
CA ASP A 147 -5.21 -43.29 -8.11
C ASP A 147 -5.30 -42.31 -6.93
N ALA A 148 -5.83 -41.12 -7.20
CA ALA A 148 -6.24 -40.16 -6.18
C ALA A 148 -7.32 -39.25 -6.78
N GLY A 149 -8.56 -39.71 -6.65
CA GLY A 149 -9.66 -38.87 -6.24
C GLY A 149 -9.99 -37.66 -7.13
N VAL A 150 -11.15 -37.76 -7.77
CA VAL A 150 -11.96 -36.62 -8.18
C VAL A 150 -12.00 -35.59 -7.05
N GLY A 151 -11.18 -34.57 -7.19
CA GLY A 151 -11.22 -33.33 -6.46
C GLY A 151 -10.93 -32.25 -7.48
N ALA A 152 -11.98 -31.70 -8.08
CA ALA A 152 -11.86 -30.52 -8.92
C ALA A 152 -11.22 -29.42 -8.07
N SER A 153 -9.90 -29.29 -8.16
CA SER A 153 -9.18 -28.17 -7.56
C SER A 153 -9.71 -26.92 -8.26
N PRO A 154 -10.23 -25.93 -7.52
CA PRO A 154 -10.84 -24.76 -8.13
C PRO A 154 -9.79 -24.07 -9.01
N THR A 155 -10.10 -23.88 -10.29
CA THR A 155 -9.20 -23.21 -11.24
C THR A 155 -8.93 -21.79 -10.72
N PRO A 156 -7.69 -21.44 -10.35
CA PRO A 156 -7.40 -20.13 -9.80
C PRO A 156 -7.51 -19.05 -10.87
N ILE A 157 -8.16 -17.94 -10.56
CA ILE A 157 -8.15 -16.72 -11.37
C ILE A 157 -6.73 -16.16 -11.35
N ARG A 158 -6.12 -16.03 -12.53
CA ARG A 158 -4.86 -15.29 -12.68
C ARG A 158 -5.18 -13.92 -13.23
N LEU A 159 -5.06 -12.91 -12.38
CA LEU A 159 -5.23 -11.52 -12.75
C LEU A 159 -3.86 -10.86 -12.86
N ARG A 160 -3.54 -10.31 -14.02
CA ARG A 160 -2.32 -9.52 -14.25
C ARG A 160 -2.73 -8.07 -14.44
N VAL A 161 -2.23 -7.19 -13.59
CA VAL A 161 -2.34 -5.75 -13.78
C VAL A 161 -1.02 -5.19 -14.30
N VAL A 162 -1.10 -4.26 -15.24
CA VAL A 162 0.06 -3.53 -15.79
C VAL A 162 -0.28 -2.05 -15.72
N ALA A 163 0.60 -1.28 -15.11
CA ALA A 163 0.48 0.16 -15.01
C ALA A 163 1.21 0.81 -16.20
N GLU A 164 0.50 1.57 -17.03
CA GLU A 164 1.09 2.38 -18.10
C GLU A 164 1.70 3.67 -17.52
N GLU A 165 1.07 4.22 -16.47
CA GLU A 165 1.56 5.34 -15.67
C GLU A 165 1.49 5.01 -14.18
N ASN A 166 1.98 5.89 -13.31
CA ASN A 166 1.85 5.72 -11.86
C ASN A 166 0.37 5.55 -11.45
N CYS A 167 0.02 4.35 -10.99
CA CYS A 167 -1.33 3.96 -10.65
C CYS A 167 -1.40 3.52 -9.18
N TRP A 168 -2.26 4.14 -8.39
CA TRP A 168 -2.49 3.72 -7.00
C TRP A 168 -3.45 2.54 -6.98
N LEU A 169 -3.07 1.44 -6.34
CA LEU A 169 -3.86 0.22 -6.27
C LEU A 169 -4.03 -0.25 -4.84
N GLU A 170 -5.26 -0.61 -4.52
CA GLU A 170 -5.60 -1.42 -3.36
C GLU A 170 -6.36 -2.65 -3.84
N VAL A 171 -5.77 -3.84 -3.65
CA VAL A 171 -6.26 -5.10 -4.21
C VAL A 171 -6.50 -6.12 -3.10
N TYR A 172 -7.65 -6.78 -3.17
CA TYR A 172 -8.03 -7.89 -2.32
C TYR A 172 -8.21 -9.15 -3.18
N ALA A 173 -7.63 -10.27 -2.74
CA ALA A 173 -7.90 -11.60 -3.26
C ALA A 173 -8.60 -12.41 -2.17
N ASP A 174 -9.75 -13.00 -2.48
CA ASP A 174 -10.51 -13.85 -1.55
C ASP A 174 -10.77 -13.18 -0.18
N GLY A 175 -11.01 -11.86 -0.19
CA GLY A 175 -11.25 -11.05 1.01
C GLY A 175 -9.99 -10.61 1.78
N ARG A 176 -8.79 -11.08 1.39
CA ARG A 176 -7.51 -10.66 1.98
C ARG A 176 -6.83 -9.62 1.10
N ARG A 177 -6.31 -8.56 1.70
CA ARG A 177 -5.58 -7.52 0.95
C ARG A 177 -4.23 -8.08 0.49
N VAL A 178 -4.05 -8.20 -0.82
CA VAL A 178 -2.82 -8.72 -1.44
C VAL A 178 -1.90 -7.63 -1.96
N PHE A 179 -2.40 -6.42 -2.17
CA PHE A 179 -1.58 -5.29 -2.63
C PHE A 179 -2.14 -3.95 -2.12
N LEU A 180 -1.24 -3.06 -1.70
CA LEU A 180 -1.55 -1.67 -1.35
C LEU A 180 -0.35 -0.79 -1.67
N GLY A 181 -0.45 0.05 -2.69
CA GLY A 181 0.62 0.97 -3.04
C GLY A 181 0.47 1.55 -4.45
N THR A 182 1.48 2.29 -4.89
CA THR A 182 1.58 2.78 -6.26
C THR A 182 2.35 1.78 -7.10
N LEU A 183 1.74 1.28 -8.16
CA LEU A 183 2.41 0.59 -9.25
C LEU A 183 2.98 1.66 -10.20
N ARG A 184 4.28 1.60 -10.50
CA ARG A 184 4.94 2.59 -11.37
C ARG A 184 4.66 2.29 -12.84
N ALA A 185 4.87 3.30 -13.69
CA ALA A 185 4.82 3.13 -15.14
C ALA A 185 5.70 1.95 -15.61
N GLY A 186 5.12 1.02 -16.36
CA GLY A 186 5.74 -0.20 -16.86
C GLY A 186 5.77 -1.37 -15.86
N GLU A 187 5.43 -1.17 -14.59
CA GLU A 187 5.38 -2.26 -13.61
C GLU A 187 4.14 -3.13 -13.81
N SER A 188 4.31 -4.43 -13.58
CA SER A 188 3.21 -5.38 -13.61
C SER A 188 3.14 -6.18 -12.31
N TYR A 189 1.92 -6.52 -11.90
CA TYR A 189 1.67 -7.30 -10.70
C TYR A 189 0.70 -8.43 -11.03
N ARG A 190 1.06 -9.65 -10.61
CA ARG A 190 0.24 -10.85 -10.81
C ARG A 190 -0.44 -11.21 -9.49
N ILE A 191 -1.75 -11.41 -9.56
CA ILE A 191 -2.62 -11.77 -8.45
C ILE A 191 -3.25 -13.11 -8.80
N GLU A 192 -3.24 -14.02 -7.85
CA GLU A 192 -3.92 -15.31 -7.96
C GLU A 192 -4.98 -15.39 -6.87
N ALA A 193 -6.21 -15.72 -7.25
CA ALA A 193 -7.35 -15.83 -6.33
C ALA A 193 -8.25 -17.00 -6.73
N THR A 194 -8.92 -17.60 -5.76
CA THR A 194 -9.74 -18.81 -5.98
C THR A 194 -11.22 -18.46 -6.17
N THR A 195 -11.68 -17.41 -5.50
CA THR A 195 -13.09 -17.01 -5.44
C THR A 195 -13.31 -15.67 -6.13
N GLN A 196 -12.56 -14.64 -5.75
CA GLN A 196 -12.75 -13.29 -6.31
C GLN A 196 -11.51 -12.42 -6.15
N VAL A 197 -11.33 -11.50 -7.11
CA VAL A 197 -10.37 -10.40 -7.00
C VAL A 197 -11.14 -9.08 -6.96
N ARG A 198 -10.95 -8.29 -5.90
CA ARG A 198 -11.55 -6.97 -5.74
C ARG A 198 -10.48 -5.89 -5.76
N LEU A 199 -10.52 -5.02 -6.76
CA LEU A 199 -9.77 -3.77 -6.78
C LEU A 199 -10.58 -2.73 -6.00
N ALA A 200 -10.30 -2.62 -4.70
CA ALA A 200 -11.05 -1.72 -3.81
C ALA A 200 -10.86 -0.25 -4.21
N THR A 201 -9.64 0.12 -4.60
CA THR A 201 -9.33 1.46 -5.13
C THR A 201 -8.32 1.35 -6.27
N VAL A 202 -8.65 1.94 -7.41
CA VAL A 202 -7.76 2.15 -8.57
C VAL A 202 -7.70 3.66 -8.83
N GLY A 203 -6.58 4.29 -8.49
CA GLY A 203 -6.30 5.69 -8.81
C GLY A 203 -5.56 5.79 -10.14
N ASN A 204 -6.05 6.63 -11.05
CA ASN A 204 -5.67 6.65 -12.48
C ASN A 204 -6.07 5.35 -13.20
N ALA A 205 -7.37 5.04 -13.16
CA ALA A 205 -7.97 3.82 -13.70
C ALA A 205 -7.78 3.65 -15.22
N GLY A 206 -7.66 4.74 -15.97
CA GLY A 206 -7.34 4.70 -17.40
C GLY A 206 -5.89 4.33 -17.71
N ALA A 207 -4.98 4.46 -16.76
CA ALA A 207 -3.58 4.06 -16.91
C ALA A 207 -3.31 2.61 -16.43
N LEU A 208 -4.35 1.86 -16.05
CA LEU A 208 -4.22 0.48 -15.61
C LEU A 208 -4.80 -0.47 -16.67
N ARG A 209 -3.94 -1.32 -17.23
CA ARG A 209 -4.36 -2.46 -18.04
C ARG A 209 -4.52 -3.68 -17.17
N VAL A 210 -5.71 -4.27 -17.21
CA VAL A 210 -6.01 -5.49 -16.46
C VAL A 210 -6.20 -6.63 -17.45
N PHE A 211 -5.63 -7.78 -17.11
CA PHE A 211 -5.75 -9.02 -17.86
C PHE A 211 -6.28 -10.09 -16.92
N VAL A 212 -7.37 -10.75 -17.30
CA VAL A 212 -7.95 -11.85 -16.54
C VAL A 212 -7.77 -13.11 -17.36
N ASN A 213 -7.05 -14.10 -16.83
CA ASN A 213 -6.71 -15.34 -17.54
C ASN A 213 -6.13 -15.06 -18.95
N ASP A 214 -5.21 -14.09 -19.02
CA ASP A 214 -4.52 -13.62 -20.22
C ASP A 214 -5.40 -12.89 -21.25
N GLN A 215 -6.70 -12.68 -20.97
CA GLN A 215 -7.56 -11.84 -21.80
C GLN A 215 -7.57 -10.39 -21.30
N PRO A 216 -7.33 -9.39 -22.16
CA PRO A 216 -7.41 -7.99 -21.77
C PRO A 216 -8.86 -7.61 -21.45
N VAL A 217 -9.08 -6.94 -20.33
CA VAL A 217 -10.39 -6.34 -20.03
C VAL A 217 -10.42 -4.88 -20.50
N PRO A 218 -11.60 -4.33 -20.81
CA PRO A 218 -11.75 -2.92 -21.12
C PRO A 218 -11.15 -2.03 -20.03
N PRO A 219 -10.64 -0.83 -20.39
CA PRO A 219 -10.13 0.13 -19.42
C PRO A 219 -11.15 0.38 -18.31
N LEU A 220 -10.68 0.40 -17.06
CA LEU A 220 -11.57 0.50 -15.90
C LEU A 220 -12.19 1.91 -15.76
N GLY A 221 -11.62 2.91 -16.43
CA GLY A 221 -12.09 4.29 -16.47
C GLY A 221 -11.22 5.17 -17.37
N GLY A 222 -11.40 6.48 -17.29
CA GLY A 222 -10.57 7.47 -17.98
C GLY A 222 -9.22 7.74 -17.30
N LEU A 223 -8.29 8.37 -18.03
CA LEU A 223 -7.01 8.83 -17.47
C LEU A 223 -7.24 9.78 -16.29
N GLY A 224 -6.59 9.52 -15.16
CA GLY A 224 -6.74 10.26 -13.92
C GLY A 224 -8.01 9.94 -13.12
N GLU A 225 -8.97 9.19 -13.68
CA GLU A 225 -10.19 8.82 -13.00
C GLU A 225 -9.90 7.83 -11.87
N THR A 226 -10.56 7.98 -10.71
CA THR A 226 -10.45 7.00 -9.63
C THR A 226 -11.67 6.09 -9.66
N ARG A 227 -11.45 4.79 -9.80
CA ARG A 227 -12.50 3.77 -9.75
C ARG A 227 -12.39 2.98 -8.47
N ARG A 228 -13.53 2.69 -7.86
CA ARG A 228 -13.62 1.95 -6.59
C ARG A 228 -14.49 0.73 -6.78
N ASP A 229 -14.16 -0.29 -5.99
CA ASP A 229 -14.96 -1.51 -5.87
C ASP A 229 -15.16 -2.27 -7.20
N VAL A 230 -14.10 -2.37 -7.99
CA VAL A 230 -14.11 -3.19 -9.21
C VAL A 230 -13.92 -4.66 -8.80
N ILE A 231 -14.94 -5.48 -9.02
CA ILE A 231 -14.96 -6.89 -8.60
C ILE A 231 -14.85 -7.78 -9.85
N PHE A 232 -13.91 -8.71 -9.81
CA PHE A 232 -13.76 -9.81 -10.76
C PHE A 232 -14.12 -11.11 -10.05
N ASP A 233 -15.21 -11.74 -10.48
CA ASP A 233 -15.75 -13.00 -9.96
C ASP A 233 -15.66 -14.07 -11.04
N VAL A 234 -15.30 -15.31 -10.67
CA VAL A 234 -15.27 -16.48 -11.55
C VAL A 234 -16.61 -16.66 -12.29
N SER A 235 -17.72 -16.31 -11.63
CA SER A 235 -19.09 -16.50 -12.10
C SER A 235 -19.52 -15.49 -13.18
N ARG A 236 -18.74 -14.42 -13.40
CA ARG A 236 -19.06 -13.33 -14.35
C ARG A 236 -18.06 -13.21 -15.51
N LEU A 237 -17.07 -14.09 -15.58
CA LEU A 237 -16.19 -14.17 -16.75
C LEU A 237 -16.99 -14.77 -17.90
N PRO A 238 -16.83 -14.24 -19.14
CA PRO A 238 -17.53 -14.79 -20.29
C PRO A 238 -17.23 -16.29 -20.36
N SER A 239 -18.29 -17.08 -20.22
CA SER A 239 -18.26 -18.53 -20.40
C SER A 239 -17.51 -18.83 -21.68
N ARG A 240 -16.53 -19.72 -21.60
CA ARG A 240 -15.83 -20.25 -22.76
C ARG A 240 -16.86 -20.96 -23.63
N GLU A 241 -17.41 -20.28 -24.64
CA GLU A 241 -18.10 -20.95 -25.72
C GLU A 241 -17.01 -21.63 -26.56
N PRO A 242 -16.95 -22.97 -26.61
CA PRO A 242 -15.99 -23.64 -27.48
C PRO A 242 -16.32 -23.30 -28.93
N PRO A 243 -15.31 -23.11 -29.81
CA PRO A 243 -15.58 -22.91 -31.22
C PRO A 243 -16.33 -24.13 -31.77
N SER A 244 -17.48 -23.89 -32.38
CA SER A 244 -18.24 -24.90 -33.11
C SER A 244 -17.32 -25.57 -34.14
N PRO A 245 -17.19 -26.91 -34.14
CA PRO A 245 -16.41 -27.58 -35.16
C PRO A 245 -17.06 -27.42 -36.55
N PRO A 246 -16.26 -27.44 -37.62
CA PRO A 246 -16.71 -27.18 -39.00
C PRO A 246 -17.57 -28.30 -39.57
#